data_AF-A0A7X6WJ56-F1
#
_entry.id   AF-A0A7X6WJ56-F1
#
_cell.length_a   1.000
_cell.length_b   1.000
_cell.length_c   1.000
_cell.angle_alpha   90.00
_cell.angle_beta   90.00
_cell.angle_gamma   90.00
#
_symmetry.space_group_name_H-M   'P 1'
#
loop_
_entity.id
_entity.type
_entity.pdbx_description
1 polymer ?
#
loop_
_entity_poly.entity_id
_entity_poly.type
_entity_poly.pdbx_seq_one_letter_code
_entity_poly.pdbx_strand_id
1 'polypeptide(L)'
;MSRRLLTSESVTEGHPDKIADQISDAVLDALLEQDPQARVACETLVTTGLVLVAGEITTDCYVDIPKVVRETIREIGYTRAKFGFDCDTCAVITSIDEQSPDIALGVNQALEAKTGEMTDQELEMIGAGDQGMMFGYATNETPEYMPMPIALAHKLSRRLAAVRKNGEVPYLRPDGKTQVTVEYDGDKPIRVDTVVISAQHSPEEDLATIREDLIAKVIRPIIPPHLRDGQTRYLINPTGRFVVGGPQGDCGLTGRKIIVDTYGGIGRHGGGAFSGKDPTKVDRSAAYAIRHVAKNIVAAGLAERCEVQVAYAIGVANPVSIMVDTFGTAKIPEERLV
;
A
#
# COMPACT_ATOMS: atom_id res chain seq x y z
N MET A 1 -12.16 -7.49 31.94
CA MET A 1 -11.27 -6.97 30.87
C MET A 1 -12.13 -6.26 29.85
N SER A 2 -11.65 -5.15 29.30
CA SER A 2 -12.39 -4.32 28.34
C SER A 2 -12.26 -4.92 26.94
N ARG A 3 -13.34 -5.50 26.41
CA ARG A 3 -13.41 -5.89 24.99
C ARG A 3 -13.39 -4.62 24.13
N ARG A 4 -12.56 -4.60 23.08
CA ARG A 4 -12.48 -3.48 22.13
C ARG A 4 -12.64 -3.96 20.70
N LEU A 5 -13.19 -3.12 19.84
CA LEU A 5 -13.31 -3.35 18.40
C LEU A 5 -12.28 -2.49 17.67
N LEU A 6 -11.46 -3.11 16.83
CA LEU A 6 -10.55 -2.41 15.92
C LEU A 6 -10.90 -2.77 14.49
N THR A 7 -10.83 -1.78 13.61
CA THR A 7 -11.25 -1.91 12.21
C THR A 7 -10.14 -1.44 11.29
N SER A 8 -9.88 -2.23 10.25
CA SER A 8 -9.07 -1.82 9.11
C SER A 8 -9.80 -2.14 7.81
N GLU A 9 -9.37 -1.50 6.74
CA GLU A 9 -9.92 -1.70 5.40
C GLU A 9 -8.82 -1.88 4.35
N SER A 10 -9.22 -2.39 3.19
CA SER A 10 -8.41 -2.52 2.00
C SER A 10 -9.28 -2.36 0.76
N VAL A 11 -8.66 -2.18 -0.38
CA VAL A 11 -9.31 -2.05 -1.68
C VAL A 11 -8.62 -2.98 -2.68
N THR A 12 -9.31 -3.33 -3.75
CA THR A 12 -8.73 -4.15 -4.82
C THR A 12 -7.78 -3.32 -5.69
N GLU A 13 -6.98 -4.00 -6.51
CA GLU A 13 -6.20 -3.42 -7.60
C GLU A 13 -7.04 -2.58 -8.59
N GLY A 14 -8.35 -2.78 -8.64
CA GLY A 14 -9.24 -2.03 -9.53
C GLY A 14 -9.79 -0.73 -8.95
N HIS A 15 -9.49 -0.41 -7.69
CA HIS A 15 -9.86 0.86 -7.08
C HIS A 15 -9.07 2.02 -7.73
N PRO A 16 -9.68 3.16 -8.06
CA PRO A 16 -9.01 4.22 -8.84
C PRO A 16 -7.71 4.73 -8.22
N ASP A 17 -7.67 4.99 -6.90
CA ASP A 17 -6.39 5.34 -6.23
C ASP A 17 -5.32 4.23 -6.37
N LYS A 18 -5.71 2.95 -6.33
CA LYS A 18 -4.76 1.85 -6.52
C LYS A 18 -4.37 1.64 -7.98
N ILE A 19 -5.21 2.02 -8.94
CA ILE A 19 -4.81 2.09 -10.35
C ILE A 19 -3.70 3.13 -10.51
N ALA A 20 -3.87 4.31 -9.91
CA ALA A 20 -2.84 5.36 -9.93
C ALA A 20 -1.52 4.90 -9.29
N ASP A 21 -1.58 4.27 -8.11
CA ASP A 21 -0.40 3.67 -7.47
C ASP A 21 0.31 2.65 -8.37
N GLN A 22 -0.45 1.72 -8.98
CA GLN A 22 0.11 0.68 -9.85
C GLN A 22 0.72 1.26 -11.13
N ILE A 23 0.12 2.30 -11.73
CA ILE A 23 0.70 2.97 -12.90
C ILE A 23 2.00 3.67 -12.52
N SER A 24 2.02 4.40 -11.41
CA SER A 24 3.21 5.08 -10.89
C SER A 24 4.36 4.09 -10.66
N ASP A 25 4.09 2.95 -10.04
CA ASP A 25 5.10 1.91 -9.83
C ASP A 25 5.49 1.15 -11.12
N ALA A 26 4.57 0.94 -12.06
CA ALA A 26 4.90 0.31 -13.34
C ALA A 26 5.83 1.18 -14.19
N VAL A 27 5.67 2.51 -14.13
CA VAL A 27 6.61 3.46 -14.76
C VAL A 27 7.97 3.39 -14.08
N LEU A 28 8.00 3.39 -12.73
CA LEU A 28 9.23 3.23 -11.97
C LEU A 28 9.97 1.93 -12.34
N ASP A 29 9.27 0.81 -12.37
CA ASP A 29 9.85 -0.50 -12.67
C ASP A 29 10.44 -0.52 -14.09
N ALA A 30 9.71 0.03 -15.09
CA ALA A 30 10.19 0.10 -16.47
C ALA A 30 11.45 0.97 -16.65
N LEU A 31 11.62 1.99 -15.79
CA LEU A 31 12.81 2.84 -15.74
C LEU A 31 13.97 2.09 -15.06
N LEU A 32 13.74 1.53 -13.87
CA LEU A 32 14.76 0.83 -13.09
C LEU A 32 15.26 -0.46 -13.76
N GLU A 33 14.45 -1.10 -14.61
CA GLU A 33 14.87 -2.25 -15.41
C GLU A 33 15.99 -1.88 -16.40
N GLN A 34 15.98 -0.66 -16.93
CA GLN A 34 16.96 -0.19 -17.93
C GLN A 34 18.07 0.67 -17.32
N ASP A 35 17.73 1.48 -16.32
CA ASP A 35 18.61 2.39 -15.61
C ASP A 35 18.39 2.25 -14.08
N PRO A 36 19.17 1.37 -13.42
CA PRO A 36 19.05 1.16 -11.97
C PRO A 36 19.36 2.39 -11.10
N GLN A 37 19.93 3.46 -11.69
CA GLN A 37 20.25 4.71 -10.99
C GLN A 37 19.23 5.82 -11.27
N ALA A 38 18.18 5.53 -12.05
CA ALA A 38 17.13 6.47 -12.37
C ALA A 38 16.52 7.09 -11.10
N ARG A 39 16.33 8.40 -11.12
CA ARG A 39 15.62 9.14 -10.07
C ARG A 39 14.20 9.38 -10.54
N VAL A 40 13.23 8.89 -9.78
CA VAL A 40 11.82 8.85 -10.19
C VAL A 40 10.95 9.35 -9.05
N ALA A 41 10.11 10.32 -9.37
CA ALA A 41 8.96 10.77 -8.58
C ALA A 41 7.75 10.86 -9.53
N CYS A 42 7.16 9.71 -9.84
CA CYS A 42 6.08 9.57 -10.81
C CYS A 42 4.71 9.61 -10.11
N GLU A 43 3.93 10.65 -10.39
CA GLU A 43 2.58 10.83 -9.88
C GLU A 43 1.55 10.53 -10.96
N THR A 44 0.45 9.87 -10.59
CA THR A 44 -0.62 9.51 -11.51
C THR A 44 -1.96 10.03 -11.00
N LEU A 45 -2.71 10.68 -11.88
CA LEU A 45 -4.14 10.98 -11.70
C LEU A 45 -4.94 10.15 -12.69
N VAL A 46 -5.97 9.46 -12.21
CA VAL A 46 -6.93 8.72 -13.05
C VAL A 46 -8.35 9.24 -12.84
N THR A 47 -9.07 9.48 -13.93
CA THR A 47 -10.47 9.91 -13.91
C THR A 47 -11.18 9.43 -15.17
N THR A 48 -12.42 9.84 -15.39
CA THR A 48 -13.26 9.38 -16.50
C THR A 48 -12.57 9.61 -17.84
N GLY A 49 -12.14 8.52 -18.48
CA GLY A 49 -11.49 8.53 -19.79
C GLY A 49 -10.09 9.13 -19.84
N LEU A 50 -9.46 9.42 -18.69
CA LEU A 50 -8.16 10.10 -18.63
C LEU A 50 -7.21 9.46 -17.61
N VAL A 51 -5.96 9.28 -18.03
CA VAL A 51 -4.79 9.11 -17.17
C VAL A 51 -3.85 10.28 -17.42
N LEU A 52 -3.49 11.00 -16.36
CA LEU A 52 -2.42 12.00 -16.37
C LEU A 52 -1.26 11.45 -15.56
N VAL A 53 -0.11 11.29 -16.21
CA VAL A 53 1.16 10.95 -15.56
C VAL A 53 2.02 12.21 -15.51
N ALA A 54 2.47 12.59 -14.34
CA ALA A 54 3.26 13.80 -14.10
C ALA A 54 4.36 13.56 -13.05
N GLY A 55 5.21 14.55 -12.83
CA GLY A 55 6.26 14.53 -11.82
C GLY A 55 7.66 14.59 -12.44
N GLU A 56 8.67 14.23 -11.66
CA GLU A 56 10.07 14.44 -12.01
C GLU A 56 10.81 13.12 -12.23
N ILE A 57 11.41 12.96 -13.40
CA ILE A 57 12.16 11.76 -13.78
C ILE A 57 13.51 12.16 -14.38
N THR A 58 14.59 11.63 -13.82
CA THR A 58 15.96 11.77 -14.33
C THR A 58 16.52 10.38 -14.61
N THR A 59 16.79 10.09 -15.87
CA THR A 59 17.29 8.79 -16.35
C THR A 59 18.01 8.97 -17.69
N ASP A 60 18.87 8.00 -18.05
CA ASP A 60 19.48 7.91 -19.38
C ASP A 60 18.70 7.00 -20.36
N CYS A 61 17.59 6.39 -19.91
CA CYS A 61 16.80 5.48 -20.73
C CYS A 61 15.49 6.11 -21.24
N TYR A 62 14.81 5.41 -22.16
CA TYR A 62 13.49 5.79 -22.66
C TYR A 62 12.45 4.75 -22.29
N VAL A 63 11.29 5.22 -21.83
CA VAL A 63 10.11 4.40 -21.56
C VAL A 63 8.91 4.97 -22.29
N ASP A 64 8.20 4.12 -23.03
CA ASP A 64 6.91 4.45 -23.64
C ASP A 64 5.82 4.44 -22.56
N ILE A 65 5.66 5.58 -21.87
CA ILE A 65 4.71 5.75 -20.76
C ILE A 65 3.26 5.41 -21.18
N PRO A 66 2.73 5.90 -22.33
CA PRO A 66 1.42 5.47 -22.80
C PRO A 66 1.25 3.96 -22.91
N LYS A 67 2.26 3.24 -23.41
CA LYS A 67 2.19 1.78 -23.50
C LYS A 67 2.18 1.13 -22.12
N VAL A 68 3.07 1.53 -21.21
CA VAL A 68 3.12 1.01 -19.82
C VAL A 68 1.76 1.21 -19.14
N VAL A 69 1.22 2.44 -19.18
CA VAL A 69 -0.09 2.78 -18.60
C VAL A 69 -1.19 1.85 -19.11
N ARG A 70 -1.27 1.61 -20.42
CA ARG A 70 -2.31 0.77 -21.02
C ARG A 70 -2.17 -0.70 -20.63
N GLU A 71 -0.95 -1.24 -20.60
CA GLU A 71 -0.71 -2.61 -20.14
C GLU A 71 -1.10 -2.77 -18.67
N THR A 72 -0.70 -1.84 -17.80
CA THR A 72 -1.08 -1.88 -16.37
C THR A 72 -2.60 -1.90 -16.19
N ILE A 73 -3.33 -1.03 -16.91
CA ILE A 73 -4.81 -0.99 -16.85
C ILE A 73 -5.43 -2.30 -17.36
N ARG A 74 -4.82 -2.90 -18.39
CA ARG A 74 -5.26 -4.19 -18.97
C ARG A 74 -5.10 -5.33 -17.96
N GLU A 75 -3.96 -5.40 -17.27
CA GLU A 75 -3.68 -6.40 -16.25
C GLU A 75 -4.61 -6.30 -15.02
N ILE A 76 -4.99 -5.07 -14.65
CA ILE A 76 -6.00 -4.82 -13.61
C ILE A 76 -7.37 -5.35 -14.06
N GLY A 77 -7.68 -5.25 -15.36
CA GLY A 77 -8.87 -5.83 -15.99
C GLY A 77 -9.90 -4.81 -16.48
N TYR A 78 -9.51 -3.55 -16.65
CA TYR A 78 -10.32 -2.54 -17.33
C TYR A 78 -10.10 -2.62 -18.84
N THR A 79 -10.73 -3.61 -19.47
CA THR A 79 -10.54 -3.97 -20.89
C THR A 79 -11.77 -3.74 -21.76
N ARG A 80 -12.82 -3.11 -21.18
CA ARG A 80 -14.11 -2.93 -21.83
C ARG A 80 -14.76 -1.64 -21.32
N ALA A 81 -15.18 -0.78 -22.24
CA ALA A 81 -15.94 0.44 -21.93
C ALA A 81 -17.15 0.23 -20.98
N LYS A 82 -17.79 -0.95 -20.99
CA LYS A 82 -18.92 -1.30 -20.09
C LYS A 82 -18.54 -1.30 -18.59
N PHE A 83 -17.26 -1.37 -18.26
CA PHE A 83 -16.76 -1.28 -16.88
C PHE A 83 -16.60 0.17 -16.40
N GLY A 84 -16.75 1.14 -17.30
CA GLY A 84 -16.61 2.57 -17.06
C GLY A 84 -15.25 3.13 -17.43
N PHE A 85 -14.25 2.27 -17.56
CA PHE A 85 -12.90 2.63 -17.95
C PHE A 85 -12.30 1.51 -18.80
N ASP A 86 -11.45 1.86 -19.75
CA ASP A 86 -10.94 0.93 -20.76
C ASP A 86 -9.53 1.34 -21.21
N CYS A 87 -8.59 0.39 -21.09
CA CYS A 87 -7.18 0.54 -21.46
C CYS A 87 -6.99 0.95 -22.93
N ASP A 88 -7.90 0.60 -23.84
CA ASP A 88 -7.71 0.87 -25.27
C ASP A 88 -8.26 2.25 -25.69
N THR A 89 -9.22 2.80 -24.93
CA THR A 89 -9.92 4.05 -25.31
C THR A 89 -9.61 5.25 -24.43
N CYS A 90 -9.00 5.06 -23.24
CA CYS A 90 -8.66 6.18 -22.38
C CYS A 90 -7.55 7.07 -23.01
N ALA A 91 -7.63 8.37 -22.77
CA ALA A 91 -6.53 9.29 -23.03
C ALA A 91 -5.41 9.06 -22.02
N VAL A 92 -4.16 9.11 -22.49
CA VAL A 92 -2.97 9.13 -21.62
C VAL A 92 -2.22 10.41 -21.93
N ILE A 93 -2.09 11.26 -20.92
CA ILE A 93 -1.38 12.54 -20.99
C ILE A 93 -0.14 12.44 -20.10
N THR A 94 0.99 12.88 -20.62
CA THR A 94 2.26 12.93 -19.90
C THR A 94 2.69 14.38 -19.72
N SER A 95 3.03 14.76 -18.49
CA SER A 95 3.57 16.06 -18.11
C SER A 95 4.74 15.84 -17.14
N ILE A 96 5.80 15.22 -17.64
CA ILE A 96 6.97 14.78 -16.88
C ILE A 96 8.11 15.75 -17.16
N ASP A 97 8.78 16.22 -16.10
CA ASP A 97 9.95 17.09 -16.15
C ASP A 97 11.21 16.37 -15.60
N GLU A 98 12.39 16.95 -15.81
CA GLU A 98 13.62 16.49 -15.14
C GLU A 98 13.64 16.94 -13.67
N GLN A 99 14.33 16.17 -12.81
CA GLN A 99 14.50 16.55 -11.41
C GLN A 99 15.26 17.88 -11.25
N SER A 100 14.82 18.70 -10.29
CA SER A 100 15.50 19.97 -9.97
C SER A 100 16.98 19.77 -9.64
N PRO A 101 17.90 20.53 -10.28
CA PRO A 101 19.33 20.48 -9.97
C PRO A 101 19.64 20.79 -8.50
N ASP A 102 18.86 21.64 -7.84
CA ASP A 102 19.06 22.01 -6.42
C ASP A 102 18.79 20.81 -5.49
N ILE A 103 17.78 20.00 -5.82
CA ILE A 103 17.49 18.75 -5.11
C ILE A 103 18.59 17.73 -5.40
N ALA A 104 18.98 17.58 -6.67
CA ALA A 104 20.03 16.65 -7.06
C ALA A 104 21.36 16.93 -6.32
N LEU A 105 21.73 18.20 -6.15
CA LEU A 105 22.92 18.61 -5.39
C LEU A 105 22.88 18.17 -3.92
N GLY A 106 21.72 18.26 -3.27
CA GLY A 106 21.54 17.86 -1.87
C GLY A 106 21.57 16.34 -1.66
N VAL A 107 21.12 15.58 -2.66
CA VAL A 107 20.99 14.13 -2.57
C VAL A 107 22.27 13.41 -3.04
N ASN A 108 22.89 13.86 -4.13
CA ASN A 108 24.04 13.19 -4.73
C ASN A 108 25.28 13.15 -3.82
N GLN A 109 25.41 14.12 -2.92
CA GLN A 109 26.42 14.11 -1.85
C GLN A 109 25.77 14.60 -0.57
N ALA A 110 25.74 13.74 0.45
CA ALA A 110 25.24 14.06 1.78
C ALA A 110 25.98 15.27 2.38
N LEU A 111 25.32 15.98 3.29
CA LEU A 111 25.88 17.13 3.99
C LEU A 111 27.16 16.74 4.74
N GLU A 112 27.17 15.57 5.37
CA GLU A 112 28.30 15.03 6.12
C GLU A 112 29.55 14.84 5.22
N ALA A 113 29.35 14.51 3.94
CA ALA A 113 30.43 14.38 2.97
C ALA A 113 31.01 15.76 2.60
N LYS A 114 30.15 16.78 2.54
CA LYS A 114 30.53 18.17 2.21
C LYS A 114 31.23 18.87 3.36
N THR A 115 30.89 18.55 4.60
CA THR A 115 31.50 19.13 5.82
C THR A 115 32.82 18.44 6.21
N GLY A 116 33.17 17.33 5.56
CA GLY A 116 34.37 16.56 5.87
C GLY A 116 34.27 15.77 7.17
N GLU A 117 33.05 15.48 7.62
CA GLU A 117 32.75 14.76 8.87
C GLU A 117 32.64 13.24 8.65
N MET A 118 32.81 12.76 7.41
CA MET A 118 32.76 11.35 7.04
C MET A 118 34.15 10.74 6.88
N THR A 119 34.28 9.48 7.27
CA THR A 119 35.45 8.65 6.91
C THR A 119 35.42 8.27 5.43
N ASP A 120 36.55 7.84 4.85
CA ASP A 120 36.64 7.43 3.44
C ASP A 120 35.66 6.28 3.08
N GLN A 121 35.25 5.46 4.06
CA GLN A 121 34.25 4.40 3.89
C GLN A 121 32.80 4.91 3.86
N GLU A 122 32.55 6.11 4.37
CA GLU A 122 31.22 6.71 4.50
C GLU A 122 30.93 7.71 3.36
N LEU A 123 31.94 8.09 2.57
CA LEU A 123 31.83 8.97 1.39
C LEU A 123 30.80 8.50 0.34
N GLU A 124 30.39 7.23 0.37
CA GLU A 124 29.36 6.67 -0.51
C GLU A 124 27.92 6.88 0.00
N MET A 125 27.69 7.47 1.20
CA MET A 125 26.31 7.67 1.67
C MET A 125 25.62 8.83 0.93
N ILE A 126 24.45 8.52 0.38
CA ILE A 126 23.53 9.44 -0.26
C ILE A 126 22.71 10.13 0.83
N GLY A 127 22.59 11.46 0.77
CA GLY A 127 21.75 12.22 1.70
C GLY A 127 20.27 11.93 1.49
N ALA A 128 19.44 12.07 2.51
CA ALA A 128 17.99 11.89 2.36
C ALA A 128 17.41 12.82 1.28
N GLY A 129 16.57 12.26 0.40
CA GLY A 129 15.91 12.96 -0.70
C GLY A 129 15.02 14.13 -0.29
N ASP A 130 14.48 14.05 0.92
CA ASP A 130 13.59 15.04 1.55
C ASP A 130 13.68 14.87 3.07
N GLN A 131 13.15 15.83 3.83
CA GLN A 131 12.85 15.61 5.24
C GLN A 131 11.69 14.63 5.38
N GLY A 132 11.65 13.89 6.49
CA GLY A 132 10.49 13.05 6.76
C GLY A 132 10.61 12.23 8.03
N MET A 133 9.49 11.62 8.39
CA MET A 133 9.41 10.65 9.48
C MET A 133 8.76 9.38 8.93
N MET A 134 9.25 8.22 9.36
CA MET A 134 8.76 6.93 8.88
C MET A 134 8.51 6.03 10.08
N PHE A 135 7.49 5.18 9.98
CA PHE A 135 7.13 4.22 11.02
C PHE A 135 7.12 2.78 10.50
N GLY A 136 7.74 1.91 11.27
CA GLY A 136 7.78 0.46 11.10
C GLY A 136 6.98 -0.19 12.21
N TYR A 137 6.09 -1.11 11.90
CA TYR A 137 5.32 -1.82 12.92
C TYR A 137 5.38 -3.31 12.69
N ALA A 138 5.41 -4.11 13.75
CA ALA A 138 5.22 -5.55 13.72
C ALA A 138 4.51 -6.07 14.98
N THR A 139 3.79 -7.17 14.84
CA THR A 139 3.08 -7.87 15.93
C THR A 139 3.02 -9.36 15.60
N ASN A 140 3.02 -10.23 16.60
CA ASN A 140 2.94 -11.68 16.41
C ASN A 140 1.50 -12.22 16.23
N GLU A 141 0.51 -11.34 16.07
CA GLU A 141 -0.90 -11.71 15.85
C GLU A 141 -1.11 -12.60 14.62
N THR A 142 -0.30 -12.43 13.57
CA THR A 142 -0.39 -13.17 12.30
C THR A 142 0.97 -13.75 11.89
N PRO A 143 1.01 -14.81 11.07
CA PRO A 143 2.27 -15.38 10.57
C PRO A 143 3.13 -14.40 9.76
N GLU A 144 2.50 -13.44 9.09
CA GLU A 144 3.18 -12.37 8.36
C GLU A 144 3.67 -11.20 9.25
N TYR A 145 3.52 -11.32 10.57
CA TYR A 145 3.85 -10.31 11.58
C TYR A 145 3.12 -8.98 11.38
N MET A 146 1.86 -9.03 10.93
CA MET A 146 1.00 -7.87 10.67
C MET A 146 -0.18 -7.83 11.65
N PRO A 147 -0.77 -6.65 11.91
CA PRO A 147 -2.02 -6.56 12.66
C PRO A 147 -3.13 -7.37 11.98
N MET A 148 -3.90 -8.13 12.78
CA MET A 148 -4.97 -9.01 12.26
C MET A 148 -5.97 -8.32 11.31
N PRO A 149 -6.49 -7.10 11.58
CA PRO A 149 -7.58 -6.54 10.80
C PRO A 149 -7.14 -6.16 9.38
N ILE A 150 -5.98 -5.51 9.24
CA ILE A 150 -5.42 -5.15 7.92
C ILE A 150 -4.96 -6.38 7.13
N ALA A 151 -4.38 -7.37 7.82
CA ALA A 151 -3.98 -8.64 7.21
C ALA A 151 -5.18 -9.36 6.57
N LEU A 152 -6.30 -9.44 7.29
CA LEU A 152 -7.54 -10.03 6.78
C LEU A 152 -8.16 -9.19 5.65
N ALA A 153 -8.21 -7.86 5.80
CA ALA A 153 -8.74 -6.98 4.75
C ALA A 153 -7.97 -7.15 3.43
N HIS A 154 -6.63 -7.17 3.47
CA HIS A 154 -5.80 -7.44 2.28
C HIS A 154 -6.01 -8.83 1.69
N LYS A 155 -6.12 -9.87 2.54
CA LYS A 155 -6.38 -11.24 2.05
C LYS A 155 -7.74 -11.33 1.36
N LEU A 156 -8.76 -10.62 1.88
CA LEU A 156 -10.08 -10.54 1.25
C LEU A 156 -10.05 -9.79 -0.08
N SER A 157 -9.40 -8.61 -0.16
CA SER A 157 -9.32 -7.85 -1.41
C SER A 157 -8.55 -8.60 -2.50
N ARG A 158 -7.45 -9.26 -2.15
CA ARG A 158 -6.72 -10.15 -3.06
C ARG A 158 -7.55 -11.34 -3.52
N ARG A 159 -8.30 -11.98 -2.61
CA ARG A 159 -9.17 -13.10 -2.98
C ARG A 159 -10.31 -12.63 -3.88
N LEU A 160 -10.89 -11.46 -3.62
CA LEU A 160 -11.92 -10.85 -4.47
C LEU A 160 -11.41 -10.61 -5.90
N ALA A 161 -10.19 -10.09 -6.05
CA ALA A 161 -9.54 -9.94 -7.35
C ALA A 161 -9.26 -11.31 -8.01
N ALA A 162 -8.80 -12.30 -7.24
CA ALA A 162 -8.47 -13.63 -7.77
C ALA A 162 -9.70 -14.36 -8.32
N VAL A 163 -10.83 -14.37 -7.59
CA VAL A 163 -12.06 -15.05 -8.05
C VAL A 163 -12.69 -14.39 -9.29
N ARG A 164 -12.42 -13.10 -9.48
CA ARG A 164 -12.75 -12.38 -10.72
C ARG A 164 -11.83 -12.82 -11.85
N LYS A 165 -10.51 -12.71 -11.66
CA LYS A 165 -9.50 -12.98 -12.70
C LYS A 165 -9.51 -14.43 -13.18
N ASN A 166 -9.81 -15.39 -12.31
CA ASN A 166 -9.88 -16.81 -12.67
C ASN A 166 -11.27 -17.27 -13.19
N GLY A 167 -12.27 -16.38 -13.20
CA GLY A 167 -13.63 -16.69 -13.67
C GLY A 167 -14.51 -17.47 -12.70
N GLU A 168 -14.09 -17.74 -11.46
CA GLU A 168 -14.89 -18.43 -10.43
C GLU A 168 -16.15 -17.63 -10.03
N VAL A 169 -16.07 -16.30 -10.12
CA VAL A 169 -17.19 -15.36 -9.96
C VAL A 169 -17.19 -14.38 -11.16
N PRO A 170 -17.73 -14.78 -12.32
CA PRO A 170 -17.48 -14.12 -13.60
C PRO A 170 -18.21 -12.79 -13.79
N TYR A 171 -19.22 -12.50 -12.96
CA TYR A 171 -19.95 -11.23 -13.01
C TYR A 171 -19.22 -10.08 -12.28
N LEU A 172 -18.14 -10.36 -11.55
CA LEU A 172 -17.37 -9.32 -10.86
C LEU A 172 -16.62 -8.42 -11.84
N ARG A 173 -16.49 -7.16 -11.45
CA ARG A 173 -15.71 -6.14 -12.15
C ARG A 173 -14.53 -5.70 -11.26
N PRO A 174 -13.54 -4.94 -11.78
CA PRO A 174 -12.28 -4.74 -11.06
C PRO A 174 -12.39 -4.02 -9.71
N ASP A 175 -13.28 -3.03 -9.55
CA ASP A 175 -13.36 -2.23 -8.33
C ASP A 175 -13.98 -3.00 -7.15
N GLY A 176 -13.38 -2.87 -5.97
CA GLY A 176 -13.82 -3.56 -4.78
C GLY A 176 -13.17 -3.01 -3.51
N LYS A 177 -13.92 -3.09 -2.40
CA LYS A 177 -13.55 -2.59 -1.08
C LYS A 177 -13.86 -3.66 -0.03
N THR A 178 -12.98 -3.81 0.94
CA THR A 178 -13.12 -4.78 2.03
C THR A 178 -12.80 -4.13 3.36
N GLN A 179 -13.62 -4.37 4.37
CA GLN A 179 -13.40 -3.85 5.72
C GLN A 179 -13.60 -4.99 6.74
N VAL A 180 -12.73 -5.06 7.73
CA VAL A 180 -12.77 -6.09 8.77
C VAL A 180 -12.69 -5.43 10.13
N THR A 181 -13.72 -5.68 10.94
CA THR A 181 -13.73 -5.32 12.36
C THR A 181 -13.43 -6.57 13.19
N VAL A 182 -12.37 -6.51 14.00
CA VAL A 182 -11.91 -7.58 14.87
C VAL A 182 -12.14 -7.18 16.32
N GLU A 183 -12.66 -8.11 17.12
CA GLU A 183 -12.77 -7.96 18.56
C GLU A 183 -11.49 -8.45 19.24
N TYR A 184 -11.00 -7.63 20.17
CA TYR A 184 -9.81 -7.89 20.95
C TYR A 184 -10.14 -8.00 22.44
N ASP A 185 -9.45 -8.92 23.13
CA ASP A 185 -9.32 -8.95 24.59
C ASP A 185 -7.94 -8.42 24.95
N GLY A 186 -7.88 -7.17 25.41
CA GLY A 186 -6.62 -6.42 25.47
C GLY A 186 -5.99 -6.29 24.08
N ASP A 187 -4.83 -6.90 23.90
CA ASP A 187 -4.05 -6.89 22.65
C ASP A 187 -4.19 -8.17 21.83
N LYS A 188 -4.96 -9.16 22.32
CA LYS A 188 -5.16 -10.43 21.60
C LYS A 188 -6.43 -10.41 20.75
N PRO A 189 -6.36 -10.70 19.43
CA PRO A 189 -7.55 -10.85 18.59
C PRO A 189 -8.30 -12.13 18.97
N ILE A 190 -9.63 -12.02 19.13
CA ILE A 190 -10.49 -13.11 19.59
C ILE A 190 -11.38 -13.63 18.45
N ARG A 191 -12.04 -12.72 17.72
CA ARG A 191 -12.94 -13.09 16.62
C ARG A 191 -13.13 -11.93 15.64
N VAL A 192 -13.64 -12.24 14.46
CA VAL A 192 -14.12 -11.23 13.50
C VAL A 192 -15.56 -10.87 13.85
N ASP A 193 -15.78 -9.61 14.21
CA ASP A 193 -17.09 -9.06 14.51
C ASP A 193 -17.91 -8.82 13.24
N THR A 194 -17.31 -8.13 12.28
CA THR A 194 -17.98 -7.68 11.07
C THR A 194 -17.05 -7.72 9.88
N VAL A 195 -17.56 -8.21 8.75
CA VAL A 195 -16.93 -8.14 7.45
C VAL A 195 -17.82 -7.36 6.51
N VAL A 196 -17.27 -6.33 5.88
CA VAL A 196 -17.93 -5.58 4.80
C VAL A 196 -17.20 -5.87 3.50
N ILE A 197 -17.93 -6.24 2.45
CA ILE A 197 -17.41 -6.27 1.09
C ILE A 197 -18.35 -5.47 0.21
N SER A 198 -17.79 -4.49 -0.50
CA SER A 198 -18.45 -3.81 -1.62
C SER A 198 -17.72 -4.20 -2.89
N ALA A 199 -18.36 -4.96 -3.77
CA ALA A 199 -17.74 -5.45 -4.99
C ALA A 199 -18.50 -4.93 -6.21
N GLN A 200 -17.76 -4.38 -7.18
CA GLN A 200 -18.33 -3.96 -8.44
C GLN A 200 -18.79 -5.19 -9.24
N HIS A 201 -19.95 -5.11 -9.89
CA HIS A 201 -20.55 -6.28 -10.54
C HIS A 201 -21.37 -5.93 -11.80
N SER A 202 -21.66 -6.96 -12.60
CA SER A 202 -22.60 -6.88 -13.72
C SER A 202 -23.99 -6.42 -13.24
N PRO A 203 -24.69 -5.57 -14.01
CA PRO A 203 -26.05 -5.16 -13.66
C PRO A 203 -27.07 -6.29 -13.68
N GLU A 204 -26.74 -7.43 -14.30
CA GLU A 204 -27.60 -8.60 -14.49
C GLU A 204 -27.67 -9.50 -13.25
N GLU A 205 -26.67 -9.42 -12.36
CA GLU A 205 -26.58 -10.29 -11.18
C GLU A 205 -27.37 -9.72 -10.00
N ASP A 206 -28.08 -10.58 -9.28
CA ASP A 206 -28.87 -10.20 -8.12
C ASP A 206 -28.04 -10.19 -6.81
N LEU A 207 -28.47 -9.38 -5.84
CA LEU A 207 -27.72 -9.18 -4.59
C LEU A 207 -27.69 -10.42 -3.68
N ALA A 208 -28.67 -11.34 -3.79
CA ALA A 208 -28.68 -12.55 -2.98
C ALA A 208 -27.61 -13.52 -3.48
N THR A 209 -27.52 -13.73 -4.79
CA THR A 209 -26.46 -14.53 -5.41
C THR A 209 -25.07 -13.94 -5.11
N ILE A 210 -24.90 -12.62 -5.26
CA ILE A 210 -23.65 -11.93 -4.91
C ILE A 210 -23.27 -12.17 -3.44
N ARG A 211 -24.24 -12.08 -2.54
CA ARG A 211 -24.02 -12.31 -1.10
C ARG A 211 -23.54 -13.73 -0.82
N GLU A 212 -24.21 -14.73 -1.38
CA GLU A 212 -23.86 -16.14 -1.18
C GLU A 212 -22.47 -16.46 -1.71
N ASP A 213 -22.18 -16.03 -2.94
CA ASP A 213 -20.90 -16.27 -3.60
C ASP A 213 -19.74 -15.58 -2.86
N LEU A 214 -19.89 -14.32 -2.46
CA LEU A 214 -18.81 -13.63 -1.73
C LEU A 214 -18.58 -14.23 -0.35
N ILE A 215 -19.62 -14.68 0.35
CA ILE A 215 -19.44 -15.41 1.61
C ILE A 215 -18.72 -16.74 1.37
N ALA A 216 -19.16 -17.52 0.39
CA ALA A 216 -18.65 -18.86 0.13
C ALA A 216 -17.24 -18.88 -0.47
N LYS A 217 -16.99 -18.04 -1.48
CA LYS A 217 -15.79 -18.07 -2.32
C LYS A 217 -14.74 -17.04 -1.92
N VAL A 218 -15.11 -15.98 -1.18
CA VAL A 218 -14.16 -14.92 -0.74
C VAL A 218 -13.92 -14.96 0.77
N ILE A 219 -14.98 -14.93 1.59
CA ILE A 219 -14.84 -14.78 3.04
C ILE A 219 -14.42 -16.08 3.72
N ARG A 220 -15.15 -17.18 3.50
CA ARG A 220 -14.89 -18.46 4.16
C ARG A 220 -13.49 -19.05 3.90
N PRO A 221 -12.90 -18.92 2.68
CA PRO A 221 -11.55 -19.40 2.42
C PRO A 221 -10.45 -18.59 3.12
N ILE A 222 -10.73 -17.33 3.47
CA ILE A 222 -9.75 -16.41 4.06
C ILE A 222 -9.85 -16.35 5.57
N ILE A 223 -11.07 -16.27 6.11
CA ILE A 223 -11.30 -16.18 7.55
C ILE A 223 -11.55 -17.58 8.11
N PRO A 224 -10.64 -18.12 8.94
CA PRO A 224 -10.77 -19.47 9.45
C PRO A 224 -11.97 -19.61 10.41
N PRO A 225 -12.53 -20.84 10.56
CA PRO A 225 -13.70 -21.06 11.41
C PRO A 225 -13.54 -20.60 12.86
N HIS A 226 -12.34 -20.71 13.45
CA HIS A 226 -12.11 -20.30 14.84
C HIS A 226 -12.25 -18.79 15.07
N LEU A 227 -12.20 -17.96 14.01
CA LEU A 227 -12.48 -16.52 14.07
C LEU A 227 -13.93 -16.17 13.68
N ARG A 228 -14.75 -17.16 13.31
CA ARG A 228 -16.15 -17.03 12.89
C ARG A 228 -17.05 -17.84 13.81
N ASP A 229 -17.37 -17.28 14.97
CA ASP A 229 -18.13 -17.91 16.07
C ASP A 229 -19.65 -18.06 15.81
N GLY A 230 -20.11 -17.79 14.58
CA GLY A 230 -21.52 -17.76 14.20
C GLY A 230 -22.22 -16.42 14.47
N GLN A 231 -21.57 -15.48 15.17
CA GLN A 231 -22.10 -14.14 15.41
C GLN A 231 -21.50 -13.08 14.46
N THR A 232 -20.49 -13.45 13.66
CA THR A 232 -19.89 -12.57 12.65
C THR A 232 -20.95 -12.01 11.69
N ARG A 233 -21.02 -10.69 11.58
CA ARG A 233 -21.91 -9.98 10.66
C ARG A 233 -21.28 -9.87 9.28
N TYR A 234 -22.02 -10.23 8.24
CA TYR A 234 -21.60 -10.08 6.85
C TYR A 234 -22.44 -9.00 6.15
N LEU A 235 -21.81 -7.90 5.77
CA LEU A 235 -22.42 -6.78 5.05
C LEU A 235 -21.88 -6.79 3.61
N ILE A 236 -22.66 -7.38 2.70
CA ILE A 236 -22.27 -7.52 1.30
C ILE A 236 -23.06 -6.51 0.47
N ASN A 237 -22.35 -5.63 -0.22
CA ASN A 237 -22.89 -4.53 -1.01
C ASN A 237 -24.01 -3.77 -0.25
N PRO A 238 -23.71 -3.22 0.96
CA PRO A 238 -24.74 -2.66 1.85
C PRO A 238 -25.47 -1.44 1.29
N THR A 239 -24.89 -0.76 0.30
CA THR A 239 -25.51 0.37 -0.43
C THR A 239 -26.37 -0.08 -1.61
N GLY A 240 -26.54 -1.39 -1.82
CA GLY A 240 -27.23 -1.95 -2.96
C GLY A 240 -26.30 -2.20 -4.15
N ARG A 241 -26.75 -1.89 -5.37
CA ARG A 241 -26.01 -2.21 -6.60
C ARG A 241 -24.74 -1.37 -6.72
N PHE A 242 -23.64 -2.00 -7.12
CA PHE A 242 -22.38 -1.33 -7.44
C PHE A 242 -21.95 -1.69 -8.87
N VAL A 243 -22.57 -1.03 -9.86
CA VAL A 243 -22.36 -1.33 -11.29
C VAL A 243 -21.30 -0.42 -11.92
N VAL A 244 -21.38 0.87 -11.62
CA VAL A 244 -20.41 1.90 -12.02
C VAL A 244 -19.32 1.97 -10.96
N GLY A 245 -18.06 1.87 -11.35
CA GLY A 245 -16.91 1.88 -10.45
C GLY A 245 -15.65 2.30 -11.19
N GLY A 246 -14.50 2.19 -10.52
CA GLY A 246 -13.22 2.63 -11.11
C GLY A 246 -13.17 4.13 -11.38
N PRO A 247 -12.35 4.57 -12.35
CA PRO A 247 -12.20 5.99 -12.70
C PRO A 247 -13.48 6.68 -13.21
N GLN A 248 -14.52 5.93 -13.59
CA GLN A 248 -15.83 6.50 -13.91
C GLN A 248 -16.63 6.86 -12.65
N GLY A 249 -16.45 6.08 -11.59
CA GLY A 249 -17.14 6.28 -10.31
C GLY A 249 -16.47 7.37 -9.49
N ASP A 250 -15.15 7.28 -9.32
CA ASP A 250 -14.35 8.15 -8.46
C ASP A 250 -13.01 8.53 -9.14
N CYS A 251 -12.49 9.71 -8.83
CA CYS A 251 -11.12 10.11 -9.20
C CYS A 251 -10.09 9.37 -8.33
N GLY A 252 -8.98 8.95 -8.93
CA GLY A 252 -7.88 8.29 -8.24
C GLY A 252 -6.59 9.07 -8.35
N LEU A 253 -5.81 9.09 -7.27
CA LEU A 253 -4.48 9.70 -7.24
C LEU A 253 -3.49 8.80 -6.51
N THR A 254 -2.24 8.81 -6.98
CA THR A 254 -1.10 8.14 -6.33
C THR A 254 -0.99 8.59 -4.87
N GLY A 255 -0.67 7.65 -3.98
CA GLY A 255 -0.44 7.96 -2.56
C GLY A 255 -1.70 8.32 -1.77
N ARG A 256 -2.91 8.05 -2.27
CA ARG A 256 -4.17 8.29 -1.52
C ARG A 256 -4.66 7.08 -0.71
N LYS A 257 -3.80 6.07 -0.55
CA LYS A 257 -4.10 4.83 0.19
C LYS A 257 -2.98 4.44 1.18
N ILE A 258 -2.19 5.41 1.66
CA ILE A 258 -1.03 5.17 2.55
C ILE A 258 -1.32 4.33 3.81
N ILE A 259 -2.52 4.43 4.39
CA ILE A 259 -2.89 3.61 5.55
C ILE A 259 -3.24 2.17 5.15
N VAL A 260 -3.81 1.99 3.94
CA VAL A 260 -4.00 0.67 3.34
C VAL A 260 -2.65 0.07 2.95
N ASP A 261 -1.68 0.87 2.50
CA ASP A 261 -0.34 0.39 2.14
C ASP A 261 0.53 -0.02 3.33
N THR A 262 0.15 0.40 4.53
CA THR A 262 0.93 0.16 5.75
C THR A 262 0.19 -0.78 6.69
N TYR A 263 -0.29 -0.26 7.82
CA TYR A 263 -0.71 -1.07 8.96
C TYR A 263 -2.20 -0.91 9.30
N GLY A 264 -2.99 -0.33 8.38
CA GLY A 264 -4.44 -0.25 8.47
C GLY A 264 -4.96 0.50 9.69
N GLY A 265 -4.22 1.50 10.16
CA GLY A 265 -4.58 2.32 11.32
C GLY A 265 -4.10 1.77 12.66
N ILE A 266 -3.34 0.67 12.67
CA ILE A 266 -2.63 0.17 13.85
C ILE A 266 -1.17 0.57 13.74
N GLY A 267 -0.68 1.33 14.71
CA GLY A 267 0.63 2.00 14.60
C GLY A 267 0.52 3.36 13.92
N ARG A 268 1.62 4.12 13.94
CA ARG A 268 1.69 5.49 13.42
C ARG A 268 2.09 5.51 11.94
N HIS A 269 1.85 6.64 11.29
CA HIS A 269 2.23 6.88 9.89
C HIS A 269 2.85 8.27 9.76
N GLY A 270 3.90 8.39 8.95
CA GLY A 270 4.66 9.64 8.83
C GLY A 270 4.22 10.59 7.73
N GLY A 271 3.39 10.12 6.80
CA GLY A 271 2.72 10.93 5.77
C GLY A 271 3.20 10.66 4.35
N GLY A 272 4.42 10.15 4.19
CA GLY A 272 5.00 9.82 2.88
C GLY A 272 4.26 8.68 2.16
N ALA A 273 3.96 8.87 0.88
CA ALA A 273 3.50 7.81 -0.02
C ALA A 273 4.68 7.01 -0.60
N PHE A 274 4.40 5.81 -1.14
CA PHE A 274 5.44 4.88 -1.64
C PHE A 274 5.53 4.81 -3.16
N SER A 275 4.40 4.63 -3.84
CA SER A 275 4.38 4.30 -5.27
C SER A 275 4.97 5.42 -6.12
N GLY A 276 5.67 5.04 -7.20
CA GLY A 276 6.30 6.00 -8.13
C GLY A 276 7.58 6.65 -7.62
N LYS A 277 8.08 6.27 -6.45
CA LYS A 277 9.31 6.79 -5.86
C LYS A 277 10.45 5.78 -5.92
N ASP A 278 11.61 6.19 -6.45
CA ASP A 278 12.84 5.38 -6.41
C ASP A 278 13.40 5.24 -4.98
N PRO A 279 14.31 4.28 -4.73
CA PRO A 279 14.81 3.98 -3.38
C PRO A 279 15.56 5.12 -2.66
N THR A 280 15.97 6.18 -3.36
CA THR A 280 16.62 7.35 -2.73
C THR A 280 15.62 8.25 -1.99
N LYS A 281 14.31 8.07 -2.22
CA LYS A 281 13.25 8.74 -1.48
C LYS A 281 12.98 7.98 -0.18
N VAL A 282 13.44 8.56 0.93
CA VAL A 282 13.37 7.95 2.27
C VAL A 282 11.95 7.60 2.72
N ASP A 283 10.92 8.28 2.19
CA ASP A 283 9.51 7.89 2.40
C ASP A 283 9.25 6.42 2.13
N ARG A 284 9.88 5.86 1.08
CA ARG A 284 9.73 4.46 0.69
C ARG A 284 10.79 3.59 1.35
N SER A 285 12.06 3.91 1.13
CA SER A 285 13.16 3.04 1.56
C SER A 285 13.31 2.97 3.08
N ALA A 286 13.21 4.09 3.79
CA ALA A 286 13.32 4.08 5.24
C ALA A 286 12.10 3.40 5.88
N ALA A 287 10.89 3.61 5.35
CA ALA A 287 9.68 2.91 5.81
C ALA A 287 9.81 1.38 5.65
N TYR A 288 10.38 0.91 4.54
CA TYR A 288 10.63 -0.52 4.32
C TYR A 288 11.71 -1.06 5.27
N ALA A 289 12.79 -0.30 5.48
CA ALA A 289 13.87 -0.67 6.38
C ALA A 289 13.40 -0.82 7.83
N ILE A 290 12.63 0.14 8.35
CA ILE A 290 12.12 0.06 9.73
C ILE A 290 11.01 -0.98 9.91
N ARG A 291 10.22 -1.28 8.86
CA ARG A 291 9.35 -2.47 8.86
C ARG A 291 10.19 -3.74 8.99
N HIS A 292 11.32 -3.82 8.27
CA HIS A 292 12.24 -4.95 8.39
C HIS A 292 12.81 -5.06 9.80
N VAL A 293 13.25 -3.97 10.42
CA VAL A 293 13.73 -3.93 11.81
C VAL A 293 12.65 -4.41 12.78
N ALA A 294 11.46 -3.79 12.78
CA ALA A 294 10.36 -4.15 13.68
C ALA A 294 9.97 -5.62 13.54
N LYS A 295 9.88 -6.12 12.30
CA LYS A 295 9.56 -7.52 12.02
C LYS A 295 10.62 -8.46 12.59
N ASN A 296 11.91 -8.16 12.46
CA ASN A 296 12.98 -8.99 13.00
C ASN A 296 12.99 -8.99 14.53
N ILE A 297 12.71 -7.86 15.19
CA ILE A 297 12.60 -7.80 16.66
C ILE A 297 11.50 -8.76 17.15
N VAL A 298 10.32 -8.72 16.54
CA VAL A 298 9.21 -9.60 16.91
C VAL A 298 9.49 -11.06 16.52
N ALA A 299 10.05 -11.30 15.34
CA ALA A 299 10.38 -12.65 14.86
C ALA A 299 11.47 -13.33 15.71
N ALA A 300 12.43 -12.57 16.23
CA ALA A 300 13.43 -13.05 17.18
C ALA A 300 12.85 -13.33 18.58
N GLY A 301 11.57 -13.02 18.80
CA GLY A 301 10.89 -13.22 20.08
C GLY A 301 11.35 -12.26 21.17
N LEU A 302 11.96 -11.12 20.80
CA LEU A 302 12.41 -10.09 21.75
C LEU A 302 11.25 -9.23 22.27
N ALA A 303 10.17 -9.12 21.49
CA ALA A 303 8.92 -8.47 21.86
C ALA A 303 7.73 -9.18 21.19
N GLU A 304 6.51 -8.97 21.69
CA GLU A 304 5.29 -9.47 21.03
C GLU A 304 4.80 -8.49 19.94
N ARG A 305 5.03 -7.19 20.16
CA ARG A 305 4.82 -6.13 19.18
C ARG A 305 5.89 -5.05 19.31
N CYS A 306 6.19 -4.39 18.21
CA CYS A 306 7.24 -3.38 18.13
C CYS A 306 6.86 -2.33 17.09
N GLU A 307 6.97 -1.07 17.47
CA GLU A 307 6.97 0.08 16.57
C GLU A 307 8.36 0.72 16.57
N VAL A 308 8.84 1.07 15.38
CA VAL A 308 10.11 1.75 15.17
C VAL A 308 9.83 3.04 14.41
N GLN A 309 10.36 4.16 14.88
CA GLN A 309 10.35 5.42 14.14
C GLN A 309 11.77 5.79 13.73
N VAL A 310 11.91 6.32 12.52
CA VAL A 310 13.09 7.07 12.11
C VAL A 310 12.67 8.41 11.52
N ALA A 311 13.51 9.43 11.67
CA ALA A 311 13.33 10.71 11.01
C ALA A 311 14.62 11.15 10.32
N TYR A 312 14.48 11.82 9.18
CA TYR A 312 15.58 12.35 8.39
C TYR A 312 15.40 13.85 8.14
N ALA A 313 16.53 14.55 8.06
CA ALA A 313 16.59 15.90 7.51
C ALA A 313 17.07 15.83 6.06
N ILE A 314 16.56 16.72 5.21
CA ILE A 314 16.92 16.76 3.79
C ILE A 314 18.45 16.91 3.61
N GLY A 315 19.03 16.08 2.74
CA GLY A 315 20.46 16.07 2.43
C GLY A 315 21.36 15.49 3.52
N VAL A 316 20.81 14.99 4.64
CA VAL A 316 21.57 14.33 5.71
C VAL A 316 21.45 12.82 5.56
N ALA A 317 22.56 12.09 5.64
CA ALA A 317 22.56 10.62 5.50
C ALA A 317 22.11 9.94 6.81
N ASN A 318 22.54 10.47 7.95
CA ASN A 318 22.18 9.88 9.25
C ASN A 318 20.78 10.30 9.72
N PRO A 319 19.99 9.39 10.34
CA PRO A 319 18.73 9.76 10.96
C PRO A 319 18.91 10.79 12.07
N VAL A 320 18.04 11.79 12.13
CA VAL A 320 18.02 12.77 13.24
C VAL A 320 17.39 12.19 14.52
N SER A 321 16.61 11.12 14.39
CA SER A 321 16.10 10.36 15.53
C SER A 321 15.80 8.91 15.14
N ILE A 322 15.95 8.02 16.13
CA ILE A 322 15.50 6.63 16.10
C ILE A 322 14.76 6.36 17.41
N MET A 323 13.59 5.74 17.34
CA MET A 323 12.80 5.36 18.50
C MET A 323 12.29 3.93 18.33
N VAL A 324 12.34 3.14 19.40
CA VAL A 324 11.73 1.82 19.49
C VAL A 324 10.71 1.83 20.64
N ASP A 325 9.49 1.38 20.37
CA ASP A 325 8.41 1.22 21.37
C ASP A 325 7.86 -0.21 21.26
N THR A 326 8.00 -1.01 22.32
CA THR A 326 7.47 -2.38 22.36
C THR A 326 6.15 -2.49 23.12
N PHE A 327 5.60 -1.35 23.56
CA PHE A 327 4.35 -1.25 24.29
C PHE A 327 4.31 -2.15 25.53
N GLY A 328 5.45 -2.25 26.22
CA GLY A 328 5.63 -3.09 27.42
C GLY A 328 5.71 -4.59 27.15
N THR A 329 5.96 -5.02 25.91
CA THR A 329 6.05 -6.46 25.55
C THR A 329 7.48 -6.97 25.38
N ALA A 330 8.49 -6.11 25.55
CA ALA A 330 9.89 -6.51 25.48
C ALA A 330 10.27 -7.52 26.56
N LYS A 331 11.13 -8.47 26.19
CA LYS A 331 11.76 -9.45 27.10
C LYS A 331 13.13 -9.01 27.62
N ILE A 332 13.64 -7.91 27.09
CA ILE A 332 14.88 -7.24 27.50
C ILE A 332 14.59 -5.74 27.70
N PRO A 333 15.46 -4.98 28.39
CA PRO A 333 15.30 -3.52 28.48
C PRO A 333 15.22 -2.89 27.07
N GLU A 334 14.25 -2.00 26.85
CA GLU A 334 13.97 -1.40 25.54
C GLU A 334 15.16 -0.58 25.04
N GLU A 335 15.96 -0.01 25.93
CA GLU A 335 17.17 0.75 25.58
C GLU A 335 18.24 -0.11 24.90
N ARG A 336 18.14 -1.44 24.99
CA ARG A 336 19.04 -2.37 24.28
C ARG A 336 18.53 -2.79 22.89
N LEU A 337 17.31 -2.38 22.54
CA LEU A 337 16.72 -2.62 21.21
C LEU A 337 16.99 -1.47 20.24
N VAL A 338 17.35 -0.29 20.77
CA VAL A 338 17.73 0.91 20.02
C VAL A 338 19.19 0.82 19.60
#